data_AF-A0A6L8RYW5-F1
#
_entry.id   AF-A0A6L8RYW5-F1
#
_cell.length_a   1.000
_cell.length_b   1.000
_cell.length_c   1.000
_cell.angle_alpha   90.00
_cell.angle_beta   90.00
_cell.angle_gamma   90.00
#
_symmetry.space_group_name_H-M   'P 1'
#
loop_
_entity.id
_entity.type
_entity.pdbx_description
1 polymer ?
#
loop_
_entity_poly.entity_id
_entity_poly.type
_entity_poly.pdbx_seq_one_letter_code
_entity_poly.pdbx_strand_id
1 'polypeptide(L)'
;MERLTHKRENGIKRGYWSPNKKQELVDRLAMYEDREEGADFGKWIPCSERLPKDRQIVVADIECSIEGRMCIFAYFKIVNHMEHWINANTGFPVLANVVQWTPLAEPYKEEQ
;
A
#
# COMPACT_ATOMS: atom_id res chain seq x y z
N MET A 1 -19.49 -2.22 -42.30
CA MET A 1 -19.77 -1.79 -40.92
C MET A 1 -19.29 -2.87 -39.99
N GLU A 2 -18.25 -2.60 -39.19
CA GLU A 2 -17.72 -3.57 -38.23
C GLU A 2 -18.73 -3.82 -37.10
N ARG A 3 -18.87 -5.09 -36.73
CA ARG A 3 -19.87 -5.63 -35.81
C ARG A 3 -19.57 -5.11 -34.38
N LEU A 4 -20.56 -4.55 -33.70
CA LEU A 4 -20.51 -4.23 -32.26
C LEU A 4 -20.50 -5.54 -31.46
N THR A 5 -19.35 -5.95 -30.90
CA THR A 5 -19.16 -7.32 -30.39
C THR A 5 -19.41 -7.54 -28.90
N HIS A 6 -19.68 -6.50 -28.09
CA HIS A 6 -19.75 -6.70 -26.64
C HIS A 6 -20.99 -6.10 -25.97
N LYS A 7 -21.87 -7.00 -25.54
CA LYS A 7 -23.04 -6.74 -24.71
C LYS A 7 -22.58 -6.16 -23.36
N ARG A 8 -23.18 -5.06 -22.95
CA ARG A 8 -22.99 -4.40 -21.66
C ARG A 8 -24.16 -4.75 -20.75
N GLU A 9 -23.88 -5.49 -19.68
CA GLU A 9 -24.80 -5.70 -18.55
C GLU A 9 -24.03 -5.46 -17.26
N ASN A 10 -24.18 -4.28 -16.66
CA ASN A 10 -23.56 -3.94 -15.37
C ASN A 10 -24.58 -3.43 -14.34
N GLY A 11 -25.86 -3.80 -14.49
CA GLY A 11 -26.96 -3.39 -13.60
C GLY A 11 -27.41 -1.93 -13.73
N ILE A 12 -26.56 -1.02 -14.22
CA ILE A 12 -26.82 0.44 -14.26
C ILE A 12 -27.08 0.94 -15.69
N LYS A 13 -26.44 0.35 -16.71
CA LYS A 13 -26.65 0.69 -18.13
C LYS A 13 -26.72 -0.59 -18.97
N ARG A 14 -27.63 -0.64 -19.94
CA ARG A 14 -27.83 -1.75 -20.89
C ARG A 14 -27.52 -1.28 -22.31
N GLY A 15 -26.89 -2.11 -23.13
CA GLY A 15 -26.58 -1.80 -24.54
C GLY A 15 -25.34 -2.53 -25.06
N TYR A 16 -24.76 -2.04 -26.15
CA TYR A 16 -23.48 -2.54 -26.68
C TYR A 16 -22.43 -1.43 -26.59
N TRP A 17 -21.21 -1.79 -26.19
CA TRP A 17 -20.09 -0.84 -26.28
C TRP A 17 -19.68 -0.68 -27.74
N SER A 18 -19.36 0.55 -28.16
CA SER A 18 -18.54 0.72 -29.36
C SER A 18 -17.14 0.16 -29.08
N PRO A 19 -16.45 -0.43 -30.09
CA PRO A 19 -15.09 -0.94 -29.91
C PRO A 19 -14.16 0.11 -29.30
N ASN A 20 -14.25 1.36 -29.77
CA ASN A 20 -13.47 2.48 -29.26
C ASN A 20 -13.73 2.76 -27.77
N LYS A 21 -14.98 2.71 -27.32
CA LYS A 21 -15.32 3.00 -25.91
C LYS A 21 -14.90 1.87 -24.98
N LYS A 22 -14.92 0.62 -25.45
CA LYS A 22 -14.36 -0.51 -24.69
C LYS A 22 -12.85 -0.34 -24.53
N GLN A 23 -12.13 -0.01 -25.62
CA GLN A 23 -10.68 0.15 -25.57
C GLN A 23 -10.28 1.29 -24.64
N GLU A 24 -10.92 2.46 -24.74
CA GLU A 24 -10.65 3.60 -23.84
C GLU A 24 -10.82 3.25 -22.35
N LEU A 25 -11.82 2.42 -22.02
CA LEU A 25 -12.05 1.98 -20.63
C LEU A 25 -11.04 0.93 -20.17
N VAL A 26 -10.63 0.03 -21.06
CA VAL A 26 -9.58 -0.96 -20.76
C VAL A 26 -8.23 -0.25 -20.58
N ASP A 27 -7.87 0.67 -21.48
CA ASP A 27 -6.63 1.44 -21.37
C ASP A 27 -6.61 2.28 -20.09
N ARG A 28 -7.75 2.90 -19.75
CA ARG A 28 -7.88 3.64 -18.50
C ARG A 28 -7.81 2.76 -17.26
N LEU A 29 -8.36 1.54 -17.31
CA LEU A 29 -8.26 0.57 -16.21
C LEU A 29 -6.81 0.11 -16.02
N ALA A 30 -6.11 -0.21 -17.12
CA ALA A 30 -4.70 -0.57 -17.11
C ALA A 30 -3.83 0.53 -16.46
N MET A 31 -4.09 1.81 -16.75
CA MET A 31 -3.39 2.92 -16.08
C MET A 31 -3.58 2.96 -14.56
N TYR A 32 -4.71 2.49 -14.02
CA TYR A 32 -4.94 2.42 -12.58
C TYR A 32 -4.33 1.17 -11.95
N GLU A 33 -4.39 0.02 -12.63
CA GLU A 33 -3.74 -1.23 -12.19
C GLU A 33 -2.21 -1.08 -12.16
N ASP A 34 -1.61 -0.49 -13.20
CA ASP A 34 -0.17 -0.19 -13.25
C ASP A 34 0.25 0.81 -12.15
N ARG A 35 -0.65 1.70 -11.72
CA ARG A 35 -0.38 2.68 -10.66
C ARG A 35 -0.41 2.04 -9.28
N GLU A 36 -1.25 1.03 -9.05
CA GLU A 36 -1.23 0.21 -7.83
C GLU A 36 0.00 -0.71 -7.80
N GLU A 37 0.44 -1.27 -8.93
CA GLU A 37 1.66 -2.09 -8.98
C GLU A 37 2.96 -1.26 -8.90
N GLY A 38 2.97 -0.04 -9.44
CA GLY A 38 4.15 0.83 -9.49
C GLY A 38 4.39 1.67 -8.23
N ALA A 39 3.38 1.83 -7.38
CA ALA A 39 3.53 2.53 -6.12
C ALA A 39 4.05 1.59 -5.02
N ASP A 40 5.04 2.04 -4.24
CA ASP A 40 5.47 1.35 -3.01
C ASP A 40 4.39 1.36 -1.90
N PHE A 41 3.20 1.92 -2.19
CA PHE A 41 2.07 1.93 -1.26
C PHE A 41 1.43 0.54 -1.19
N GLY A 42 1.52 -0.10 -0.03
CA GLY A 42 0.93 -1.43 0.22
C GLY A 42 1.88 -2.61 0.00
N LYS A 43 3.11 -2.36 -0.49
CA LYS A 43 4.16 -3.38 -0.53
C LYS A 43 4.86 -3.46 0.82
N TRP A 44 4.69 -4.58 1.50
CA TRP A 44 5.44 -4.88 2.72
C TRP A 44 6.88 -5.24 2.37
N ILE A 45 7.82 -4.53 2.98
CA ILE A 45 9.27 -4.74 2.83
C ILE A 45 9.75 -5.50 4.06
N PRO A 46 10.27 -6.74 3.90
CA PRO A 46 10.86 -7.48 5.01
C PRO A 46 12.04 -6.73 5.62
N CYS A 47 12.14 -6.71 6.95
CA CYS A 47 13.29 -6.10 7.65
C CYS A 47 14.62 -6.76 7.25
N SER A 48 14.60 -8.04 6.88
CA SER A 48 15.76 -8.79 6.38
C SER A 48 16.24 -8.34 4.99
N GLU A 49 15.36 -7.73 4.19
CA GLU A 49 15.72 -7.17 2.89
C GLU A 49 16.29 -5.77 3.05
N ARG A 50 15.54 -4.90 3.76
CA ARG A 50 15.93 -3.50 3.95
C ARG A 50 15.20 -2.89 5.15
N LEU A 51 15.93 -2.06 5.90
CA LEU A 51 15.38 -1.25 6.98
C LEU A 51 14.84 0.10 6.47
N PRO A 52 13.89 0.74 7.18
CA PRO A 52 13.45 2.10 6.88
C PRO A 52 14.61 3.10 7.00
N LYS A 53 14.42 4.30 6.41
CA LYS A 53 15.36 5.41 6.66
C LYS A 53 15.34 5.79 8.14
N ASP A 54 16.46 6.31 8.66
CA ASP A 54 16.56 6.74 10.06
C ASP A 54 15.40 7.68 10.42
N ARG A 55 14.66 7.32 11.47
CA ARG A 55 13.49 8.04 12.00
C ARG A 55 12.33 8.22 11.01
N GLN A 56 12.30 7.47 9.92
CA GLN A 56 11.13 7.40 9.05
C GLN A 56 9.97 6.70 9.78
N ILE A 57 8.82 7.37 9.85
CA ILE A 57 7.61 6.75 10.39
C ILE A 57 7.01 5.84 9.31
N VAL A 58 6.74 4.60 9.71
CA VAL A 58 6.22 3.52 8.86
C VAL A 58 5.08 2.80 9.58
N VAL A 59 4.30 2.03 8.82
CA VAL A 59 3.49 0.96 9.42
C VAL A 59 4.39 -0.26 9.54
N ALA A 60 4.51 -0.82 10.73
CA ALA A 60 5.34 -1.97 11.06
C ALA A 60 4.45 -3.15 11.47
N ASP A 61 4.68 -4.32 10.87
CA ASP A 61 4.07 -5.60 11.25
C ASP A 61 4.93 -6.24 12.34
N ILE A 62 4.31 -6.49 13.48
CA ILE A 62 4.96 -7.05 14.66
C ILE A 62 4.39 -8.41 15.01
N GLU A 63 5.28 -9.35 15.33
CA GLU A 63 4.91 -10.63 15.91
C GLU A 63 4.78 -10.49 17.43
N CYS A 64 3.54 -10.61 17.91
CA CYS A 64 3.21 -10.52 19.33
C CYS A 64 2.72 -11.86 19.83
N SER A 65 3.20 -12.30 20.99
CA SER A 65 2.79 -13.57 21.61
C SER A 65 1.30 -13.63 22.00
N ILE A 66 0.63 -12.47 22.13
CA ILE A 66 -0.76 -12.37 22.61
C ILE A 66 -1.76 -12.46 21.44
N GLU A 67 -1.50 -11.75 20.34
CA GLU A 67 -2.44 -11.62 19.21
C GLU A 67 -1.89 -12.19 17.89
N GLY A 68 -0.71 -12.83 17.91
CA GLY A 68 -0.05 -13.39 16.74
C GLY A 68 0.64 -12.31 15.91
N ARG A 69 -0.13 -11.46 15.21
CA ARG A 69 0.39 -10.35 14.41
C ARG A 69 -0.42 -9.07 14.62
N MET A 70 0.28 -7.95 14.74
CA MET A 70 -0.31 -6.62 14.85
C MET A 70 0.43 -5.61 13.98
N CYS A 71 -0.26 -4.56 13.55
CA CYS A 71 0.35 -3.43 12.86
C CYS A 71 0.40 -2.20 13.78
N ILE A 72 1.56 -1.55 13.85
CA ILE A 72 1.76 -0.33 14.63
C ILE A 72 2.43 0.75 13.79
N PHE A 73 2.27 2.02 14.21
CA PHE A 73 3.14 3.08 13.71
C PHE A 73 4.44 3.07 14.49
N ALA A 74 5.56 2.95 13.78
CA ALA A 74 6.88 2.89 14.39
C ALA A 74 7.92 3.61 13.51
N TYR A 75 9.07 3.90 14.11
CA TYR A 75 10.25 4.32 13.35
C TYR A 75 11.49 3.57 13.83
N PHE A 76 12.41 3.36 12.89
CA PHE A 76 13.69 2.72 13.12
C PHE A 76 14.77 3.77 13.40
N LYS A 77 15.67 3.51 14.34
CA LYS A 77 16.88 4.31 14.56
C LYS A 77 18.04 3.43 15.01
N ILE A 78 19.26 3.88 14.72
CA ILE A 78 20.49 3.25 15.24
C ILE A 78 21.07 4.16 16.31
N VAL A 79 21.27 3.64 17.52
CA VAL A 79 21.90 4.36 18.63
C VAL A 79 23.00 3.47 19.19
N ASN A 80 24.21 3.99 19.34
CA ASN A 80 25.37 3.23 19.84
C ASN A 80 25.60 1.92 19.10
N HIS A 81 25.44 1.92 17.77
CA HIS A 81 25.53 0.73 16.90
C HIS A 81 24.47 -0.35 17.18
N MET A 82 23.43 -0.05 17.97
CA MET A 82 22.31 -0.93 18.22
C MET A 82 21.06 -0.45 17.47
N GLU A 83 20.36 -1.42 16.89
CA GLU A 83 19.11 -1.22 16.17
C GLU A 83 17.94 -1.08 17.15
N HIS A 84 17.14 -0.03 17.00
CA HIS A 84 15.99 0.22 17.85
C HIS A 84 14.76 0.56 17.03
N TRP A 85 13.67 -0.15 17.32
CA TRP A 85 12.33 0.21 16.90
C TRP A 85 11.62 0.96 18.01
N ILE A 86 11.03 2.11 17.68
CA ILE A 86 10.30 2.95 18.62
C ILE A 86 8.87 3.11 18.13
N ASN A 87 7.90 2.93 19.03
CA ASN A 87 6.50 3.19 18.74
C ASN A 87 6.30 4.70 18.52
N ALA A 88 5.79 5.09 17.36
CA ALA A 88 5.66 6.49 16.96
C ALA A 88 4.61 7.25 17.79
N ASN A 89 3.61 6.54 18.33
CA ASN A 89 2.55 7.14 19.14
C ASN A 89 2.98 7.36 20.59
N THR A 90 3.78 6.46 21.15
CA THR A 90 4.11 6.49 22.58
C THR A 90 5.56 6.89 22.88
N GLY A 91 6.45 6.82 21.90
CA GLY A 91 7.88 7.05 22.07
C GLY A 91 8.62 5.93 22.80
N PHE A 92 7.93 4.87 23.21
CA PHE A 92 8.53 3.73 23.90
C PHE A 92 9.15 2.72 22.91
N PRO A 93 10.21 1.99 23.32
CA PRO A 93 10.75 0.90 22.51
C PRO A 93 9.71 -0.17 22.19
N VAL A 94 9.73 -0.65 20.95
CA VAL A 94 8.96 -1.83 20.54
C VAL A 94 9.73 -3.06 21.02
N LEU A 95 9.13 -3.82 21.94
CA LEU A 95 9.72 -5.03 22.51
C LEU A 95 9.35 -6.31 21.73
N ALA A 96 8.45 -6.19 20.75
CA ALA A 96 8.06 -7.26 19.84
C ALA A 96 8.99 -7.33 18.62
N ASN A 97 9.02 -8.48 17.96
CA ASN A 97 9.78 -8.64 16.73
C ASN A 97 9.09 -7.89 15.58
N VAL A 98 9.80 -6.97 14.92
CA VAL A 98 9.30 -6.27 13.74
C VAL A 98 9.75 -7.02 12.49
N VAL A 99 8.80 -7.60 11.76
CA VAL A 99 9.09 -8.53 10.66
C VAL A 99 9.22 -7.81 9.33
N GLN A 100 8.33 -6.84 9.09
CA GLN A 100 8.23 -6.12 7.82
C GLN A 100 7.57 -4.76 8.04
N TRP A 101 7.73 -3.86 7.07
CA TRP A 101 7.20 -2.50 7.14
C TRP A 101 6.73 -1.99 5.77
N THR A 102 5.86 -0.98 5.78
CA THR A 102 5.46 -0.25 4.57
C THR A 102 5.50 1.26 4.84
N PRO A 103 5.92 2.09 3.86
CA PRO A 103 5.87 3.54 4.01
C PRO A 103 4.43 4.03 4.21
N LEU A 104 4.28 5.15 4.92
CA LEU A 104 3.00 5.84 5.02
C LEU A 104 2.60 6.44 3.67
N ALA A 105 1.30 6.37 3.37
CA ALA A 105 0.70 7.13 2.28
C ALA A 105 0.94 8.62 2.43
N GLU A 106 0.94 9.36 1.32
CA GLU A 106 0.85 10.82 1.41
C GLU A 106 -0.39 11.20 2.25
N PRO A 107 -0.27 12.21 3.13
CA PRO A 107 -1.42 12.70 3.87
C PRO A 107 -2.55 13.06 2.90
N TYR A 108 -3.78 12.74 3.30
CA TYR A 108 -4.96 13.15 2.56
C TYR A 108 -4.95 14.68 2.36
N LYS A 109 -5.12 15.12 1.12
CA LYS A 109 -5.28 16.52 0.76
C LYS A 109 -6.75 16.70 0.35
N GLU A 110 -7.50 17.46 1.14
CA GLU A 110 -8.87 17.84 0.78
C GLU A 110 -8.80 18.78 -0.44
N GLU A 111 -9.48 18.42 -1.53
CA GLU A 111 -9.60 19.30 -2.69
C GLU A 111 -10.52 20.47 -2.31
N GLN A 112 -9.94 21.68 -2.19
CA GLN A 112 -10.69 22.93 -1.96
C GLN A 112 -11.46 23.39 -3.20
#